data_AF-A0A2K3NJQ4-F1
#
_entry.id   AF-A0A2K3NJQ4-F1
#
_cell.length_a   1.000
_cell.length_b   1.000
_cell.length_c   1.000
_cell.angle_alpha   90.00
_cell.angle_beta   90.00
_cell.angle_gamma   90.00
#
_symmetry.space_group_name_H-M   'P 1'
#
loop_
_entity.id
_entity.type
_entity.pdbx_description
1 polymer ?
#
loop_
_entity_poly.entity_id
_entity_poly.type
_entity_poly.pdbx_seq_one_letter_code
_entity_poly.pdbx_strand_id
1 'polypeptide(L)'
;METTIPVANRIIRESIKRKAKDAEVVLDLHRSSYKLLSLIPHLASGEDIQAVDLGWMRDLIDVPVSSRARVITGEVFLLCYLGFLLRELKDFWRVALLISIILHPIDISDSAEDENSKLEKQRDLFNAVENSITKLGLEKVWEVKPLINGKDIMTVLQLKGGPLVKEWLDKTMAWQLAYPSGTAEECLEWLREANSKRVKLE
;
A
#
# COMPACT_ATOMS: atom_id res chain seq x y z
N MET A 1 -42.32 -10.68 24.22
CA MET A 1 -41.15 -11.58 24.17
C MET A 1 -40.39 -11.25 22.90
N GLU A 2 -39.32 -10.46 22.99
CA GLU A 2 -38.41 -10.26 21.87
C GLU A 2 -37.64 -11.56 21.64
N THR A 3 -37.85 -12.20 20.50
CA THR A 3 -37.06 -13.36 20.08
C THR A 3 -35.64 -12.90 19.81
N THR A 4 -34.71 -13.26 20.68
CA THR A 4 -33.27 -13.06 20.49
C THR A 4 -32.80 -13.89 19.30
N ILE A 5 -32.65 -13.25 18.14
CA ILE A 5 -32.11 -13.90 16.95
C ILE A 5 -30.60 -14.08 17.16
N PRO A 6 -30.04 -15.30 17.00
CA PRO A 6 -28.60 -15.52 17.06
C PRO A 6 -27.86 -14.59 16.08
N VAL A 7 -26.76 -13.98 16.53
CA VAL A 7 -25.96 -13.04 15.71
C VAL A 7 -25.54 -13.69 14.38
N ALA A 8 -25.17 -14.97 14.41
CA ALA A 8 -24.82 -15.73 13.21
C ALA A 8 -25.96 -15.76 12.17
N ASN A 9 -27.21 -15.95 12.60
CA ASN A 9 -28.36 -15.96 11.69
C ASN A 9 -28.57 -14.59 11.03
N ARG A 10 -28.35 -13.51 11.79
CA ARG A 10 -28.42 -12.15 11.26
C ARG A 10 -27.29 -11.89 10.27
N ILE A 11 -26.05 -12.28 10.59
CA ILE A 11 -24.89 -12.14 9.69
C ILE A 11 -25.16 -12.88 8.39
N ILE A 12 -25.51 -14.17 8.44
CA ILE A 12 -25.76 -14.97 7.25
C ILE A 12 -26.89 -14.36 6.40
N ARG A 13 -28.02 -14.02 7.03
CA ARG A 13 -29.17 -13.44 6.33
C ARG A 13 -28.84 -12.11 5.67
N GLU A 14 -28.12 -11.22 6.35
CA GLU A 14 -27.75 -9.92 5.78
C GLU A 14 -26.64 -10.03 4.74
N SER A 15 -25.68 -10.94 4.91
CA SER A 15 -24.60 -11.18 3.94
C SER A 15 -25.12 -11.73 2.62
N ILE A 16 -26.11 -12.64 2.63
CA ILE A 16 -26.71 -13.19 1.40
C ILE A 16 -27.44 -12.10 0.58
N LYS A 17 -27.89 -11.02 1.21
CA LYS A 17 -28.54 -9.89 0.52
C LYS A 17 -27.56 -8.96 -0.18
N ARG A 18 -26.25 -9.03 0.13
CA ARG A 18 -25.23 -8.14 -0.42
C ARG A 18 -24.80 -8.60 -1.80
N LYS A 19 -24.27 -7.67 -2.61
CA LYS A 19 -23.74 -8.00 -3.93
C LYS A 19 -22.41 -8.72 -3.77
N ALA A 20 -22.10 -9.65 -4.68
CA ALA A 20 -20.80 -10.33 -4.69
C ALA A 20 -19.62 -9.33 -4.68
N LYS A 21 -19.75 -8.22 -5.42
CA LYS A 21 -18.75 -7.14 -5.42
C LYS A 21 -18.49 -6.55 -4.03
N ASP A 22 -19.51 -6.42 -3.18
CA ASP A 22 -19.34 -5.89 -1.83
C ASP A 22 -18.55 -6.89 -0.95
N ALA A 23 -18.79 -8.19 -1.14
CA ALA A 23 -18.04 -9.24 -0.45
C ALA A 23 -16.56 -9.26 -0.88
N GLU A 24 -16.28 -9.12 -2.18
CA GLU A 24 -14.90 -9.00 -2.68
C GLU A 24 -14.17 -7.80 -2.05
N VAL A 25 -14.84 -6.64 -1.94
CA VAL A 25 -14.25 -5.47 -1.27
C VAL A 25 -13.88 -5.77 0.19
N VAL A 26 -14.72 -6.50 0.92
CA VAL A 26 -14.42 -6.89 2.31
C VAL A 26 -13.23 -7.87 2.37
N LEU A 27 -13.15 -8.81 1.44
CA LEU A 27 -12.02 -9.75 1.34
C LEU A 27 -10.71 -9.03 1.01
N ASP A 28 -10.73 -8.09 0.06
CA ASP A 28 -9.59 -7.27 -0.32
C ASP A 28 -9.13 -6.39 0.85
N LEU A 29 -10.08 -5.82 1.59
CA LEU A 29 -9.80 -5.04 2.79
C LEU A 29 -9.10 -5.87 3.87
N HIS A 30 -9.60 -7.07 4.14
CA HIS A 30 -9.00 -8.00 5.09
C HIS A 30 -7.60 -8.46 4.66
N ARG A 31 -7.39 -8.79 3.38
CA ARG A 31 -6.05 -9.12 2.86
C ARG A 31 -5.09 -7.94 3.00
N SER A 32 -5.56 -6.74 2.69
CA SER A 32 -4.78 -5.51 2.77
C SER A 32 -4.46 -5.10 4.20
N SER A 33 -5.30 -5.45 5.19
CA SER A 33 -4.98 -5.22 6.60
C SER A 33 -3.78 -6.03 7.08
N TYR A 34 -3.53 -7.23 6.55
CA TYR A 34 -2.28 -7.94 6.87
C TYR A 34 -1.05 -7.25 6.29
N LYS A 35 -1.18 -6.68 5.09
CA LYS A 35 -0.12 -5.87 4.48
C LYS A 35 0.17 -4.63 5.34
N LEU A 36 -0.85 -3.89 5.77
CA LEU A 36 -0.70 -2.72 6.66
C LEU A 36 -0.14 -3.11 8.03
N LEU A 37 -0.60 -4.21 8.62
CA LEU A 37 -0.11 -4.74 9.89
C LEU A 37 1.42 -4.93 9.88
N SER A 38 1.98 -5.45 8.79
CA SER A 38 3.44 -5.60 8.65
C SER A 38 4.21 -4.27 8.59
N LEU A 39 3.54 -3.17 8.24
CA LEU A 39 4.15 -1.83 8.16
C LEU A 39 4.06 -1.06 9.47
N ILE A 40 3.17 -1.47 10.40
CA ILE A 40 2.93 -0.75 11.66
C ILE A 40 4.22 -0.47 12.43
N PRO A 41 5.14 -1.43 12.66
CA PRO A 41 6.37 -1.17 13.42
C PRO A 41 7.18 -0.01 12.83
N HIS A 42 7.32 0.02 11.50
CA HIS A 42 8.08 1.05 10.78
C HIS A 42 7.39 2.41 10.79
N LEU A 43 6.05 2.43 10.67
CA LEU A 43 5.27 3.66 10.65
C LEU A 43 5.08 4.27 12.04
N ALA A 44 5.16 3.45 13.09
CA ALA A 44 4.98 3.87 14.48
C ALA A 44 6.30 4.24 15.18
N SER A 45 7.40 3.53 14.92
CA SER A 45 8.69 3.80 15.57
C SER A 45 9.43 5.00 14.95
N GLY A 46 9.14 5.34 13.69
CA GLY A 46 9.90 6.35 12.95
C GLY A 46 11.36 5.95 12.70
N GLU A 47 11.71 4.67 12.91
CA GLU A 47 13.03 4.12 12.63
C GLU A 47 13.16 3.72 11.16
N ASP A 48 14.37 3.91 10.63
CA ASP A 48 14.71 3.65 9.24
C ASP A 48 14.72 2.13 8.94
N ILE A 49 14.12 1.72 7.82
CA ILE A 49 13.98 0.30 7.49
C ILE A 49 15.34 -0.32 7.15
N GLN A 50 15.74 -1.36 7.89
CA GLN A 50 16.83 -2.23 7.44
C GLN A 50 16.36 -3.11 6.28
N ALA A 51 17.04 -3.02 5.13
CA ALA A 51 16.72 -3.73 3.90
C ALA A 51 16.68 -5.28 4.00
N VAL A 52 17.07 -5.84 5.16
CA VAL A 52 17.16 -7.28 5.43
C VAL A 52 15.81 -7.90 5.83
N ASP A 53 14.90 -7.14 6.46
CA ASP A 53 13.67 -7.71 7.05
C ASP A 53 12.50 -7.88 6.05
N LEU A 54 12.69 -7.45 4.80
CA LEU A 54 11.64 -7.37 3.79
C LEU A 54 11.82 -8.38 2.64
N GLY A 55 12.44 -9.53 2.91
CA GLY A 55 12.70 -10.58 1.91
C GLY A 55 11.45 -11.04 1.14
N TRP A 56 10.28 -11.01 1.78
CA TRP A 56 8.98 -11.35 1.21
C TRP A 56 8.34 -10.23 0.36
N MET A 57 8.84 -8.99 0.43
CA MET A 57 8.37 -7.85 -0.37
C MET A 57 8.97 -7.79 -1.78
N ARG A 58 10.01 -8.59 -2.03
CA ARG A 58 10.66 -8.74 -3.34
C ARG A 58 9.70 -9.32 -4.39
N ASP A 59 8.72 -10.10 -3.96
CA ASP A 59 7.76 -10.80 -4.82
C ASP A 59 6.47 -9.99 -5.09
N LEU A 60 6.16 -8.97 -4.26
CA LEU A 60 4.93 -8.18 -4.41
C LEU A 60 5.08 -7.01 -5.39
N ILE A 61 6.32 -6.57 -5.58
CA ILE A 61 6.69 -5.58 -6.57
C ILE A 61 7.26 -6.37 -7.75
N ASP A 62 6.39 -6.79 -8.66
CA ASP A 62 6.76 -7.30 -10.00
C ASP A 62 7.32 -6.15 -10.88
N VAL A 63 8.18 -5.32 -10.27
CA VAL A 63 9.08 -4.40 -10.96
C VAL A 63 10.32 -5.24 -11.25
N PRO A 64 10.68 -5.41 -12.53
CA PRO A 64 11.89 -6.09 -12.91
C PRO A 64 13.06 -5.58 -12.09
N VAL A 65 13.80 -6.58 -11.63
CA VAL A 65 15.05 -6.61 -10.89
C VAL A 65 16.14 -5.61 -11.37
N SER A 66 15.93 -4.94 -12.50
CA SER A 66 16.83 -3.98 -13.14
C SER A 66 16.79 -2.54 -12.58
N SER A 67 15.81 -2.19 -11.74
CA SER A 67 15.79 -0.88 -11.05
C SER A 67 16.80 -0.78 -9.88
N ARG A 68 17.63 -1.82 -9.66
CA ARG A 68 18.65 -1.85 -8.60
C ARG A 68 19.83 -0.89 -8.79
N ALA A 69 19.91 -0.15 -9.89
CA ALA A 69 20.98 0.82 -10.09
C ALA A 69 20.58 2.20 -9.54
N ARG A 70 20.64 2.32 -8.20
CA ARG A 70 20.87 3.52 -7.35
C ARG A 70 19.87 3.59 -6.20
N VAL A 71 20.30 3.07 -5.04
CA VAL A 71 19.90 3.51 -3.69
C VAL A 71 18.42 3.90 -3.58
N ILE A 72 17.51 2.93 -3.68
CA ILE A 72 16.20 3.09 -3.03
C ILE A 72 16.53 2.94 -1.54
N THR A 73 16.65 4.06 -0.82
CA THR A 73 16.74 4.03 0.64
C THR A 73 15.50 3.33 1.20
N GLY A 74 15.60 2.74 2.41
CA GLY A 74 14.47 2.06 3.05
C GLY A 74 13.20 2.92 3.06
N GLU A 75 13.36 4.23 3.26
CA GLU A 75 12.27 5.21 3.21
C GLU A 75 11.56 5.31 1.85
N VAL A 76 12.31 5.41 0.73
CA VAL A 76 11.72 5.52 -0.61
C VAL A 76 10.95 4.25 -0.95
N PHE A 77 11.45 3.08 -0.52
CA PHE A 77 10.78 1.81 -0.71
C PHE A 77 9.46 1.74 0.08
N LEU A 78 9.48 2.11 1.36
CA LEU A 78 8.29 2.18 2.22
C LEU A 78 7.23 3.10 1.62
N LEU A 79 7.64 4.27 1.15
CA LEU A 79 6.76 5.28 0.57
C LEU A 79 6.08 4.74 -0.70
N CYS A 80 6.83 4.09 -1.59
CA CYS A 80 6.26 3.46 -2.78
C CYS A 80 5.25 2.36 -2.41
N TYR A 81 5.64 1.43 -1.54
CA TYR A 81 4.81 0.29 -1.15
C TYR A 81 3.51 0.74 -0.48
N LEU A 82 3.62 1.62 0.52
CA LEU A 82 2.48 2.20 1.20
C LEU A 82 1.62 3.01 0.22
N GLY A 83 2.24 3.77 -0.67
CA GLY A 83 1.54 4.49 -1.74
C GLY A 83 0.69 3.55 -2.61
N PHE A 84 1.24 2.45 -3.11
CA PHE A 84 0.49 1.47 -3.89
C PHE A 84 -0.66 0.83 -3.09
N LEU A 85 -0.38 0.43 -1.85
CA LEU A 85 -1.38 -0.17 -0.98
C LEU A 85 -2.55 0.78 -0.71
N LEU A 86 -2.26 2.05 -0.46
CA LEU A 86 -3.28 3.08 -0.26
C LEU A 86 -4.03 3.42 -1.55
N ARG A 87 -3.40 3.32 -2.73
CA ARG A 87 -4.09 3.45 -4.03
C ARG A 87 -5.07 2.31 -4.29
N GLU A 88 -4.73 1.10 -3.88
CA GLU A 88 -5.60 -0.09 -3.93
C GLU A 88 -6.81 0.09 -3.00
N LEU A 89 -6.55 0.51 -1.76
CA LEU A 89 -7.55 0.68 -0.70
C LEU A 89 -8.45 1.91 -0.86
N LYS A 90 -7.93 2.99 -1.46
CA LYS A 90 -8.64 4.28 -1.60
C LYS A 90 -9.18 4.76 -0.25
N ASP A 91 -10.41 5.25 -0.22
CA ASP A 91 -11.10 5.75 0.98
C ASP A 91 -11.20 4.73 2.12
N PHE A 92 -11.01 3.43 1.86
CA PHE A 92 -11.11 2.38 2.88
C PHE A 92 -9.82 2.16 3.68
N TRP A 93 -8.73 2.90 3.39
CA TRP A 93 -7.45 2.63 4.04
C TRP A 93 -7.47 2.81 5.57
N ARG A 94 -8.28 3.74 6.09
CA ARG A 94 -8.48 3.92 7.54
C ARG A 94 -9.19 2.74 8.17
N VAL A 95 -10.14 2.15 7.45
CA VAL A 95 -10.82 0.92 7.88
C VAL A 95 -9.84 -0.25 7.87
N ALA A 96 -9.01 -0.34 6.84
CA ALA A 96 -7.95 -1.35 6.75
C ALA A 96 -6.95 -1.21 7.92
N LEU A 97 -6.54 0.03 8.24
CA LEU A 97 -5.66 0.33 9.37
C LEU A 97 -6.32 -0.08 10.69
N LEU A 98 -7.60 0.24 10.90
CA LEU A 98 -8.33 -0.16 12.10
C LEU A 98 -8.34 -1.69 12.26
N ILE A 99 -8.65 -2.43 11.19
CA ILE A 99 -8.59 -3.90 11.20
C ILE A 99 -7.17 -4.38 11.52
N SER A 100 -6.15 -3.73 10.95
CA SER A 100 -4.74 -4.07 11.21
C SER A 100 -4.37 -3.89 12.68
N ILE A 101 -4.82 -2.81 13.32
CA ILE A 101 -4.59 -2.54 14.75
C ILE A 101 -5.32 -3.55 15.64
N ILE A 102 -6.54 -3.94 15.27
CA ILE A 102 -7.30 -4.98 15.98
C ILE A 102 -6.58 -6.34 15.89
N LEU A 103 -6.02 -6.65 14.71
CA LEU A 103 -5.23 -7.87 14.46
C LEU A 103 -3.81 -7.78 15.03
N HIS A 104 -3.35 -6.60 15.44
CA HIS A 104 -1.99 -6.42 15.95
C HIS A 104 -1.84 -7.17 17.28
N PRO A 105 -0.88 -8.12 17.37
CA PRO A 105 -0.62 -8.81 18.63
C PRO A 105 -0.05 -7.80 19.61
N ILE A 106 -0.92 -7.26 20.47
CA ILE A 106 -0.47 -6.52 21.64
C ILE A 106 0.15 -7.58 22.54
N ASP A 107 1.43 -7.40 22.86
CA ASP A 107 2.16 -8.29 23.75
C ASP A 107 1.34 -8.44 25.03
N ILE A 108 0.66 -9.57 25.16
CA ILE A 108 -0.05 -9.96 26.38
C ILE A 108 1.06 -10.45 27.31
N SER A 109 1.91 -9.54 27.77
CA SER A 109 2.68 -9.85 28.95
C SER A 109 1.66 -9.90 30.09
N ASP A 110 1.55 -11.07 30.73
CA ASP A 110 0.56 -11.53 31.72
C ASP A 110 0.39 -10.64 32.97
N SER A 111 0.73 -9.36 32.94
CA SER A 111 0.26 -8.41 33.94
C SER A 111 -1.16 -7.98 33.58
N ALA A 112 -2.04 -7.98 34.57
CA ALA A 112 -3.41 -7.47 34.50
C ALA A 112 -3.46 -5.98 34.11
N GLU A 113 -3.11 -5.65 32.87
CA GLU A 113 -3.34 -4.34 32.30
C GLU A 113 -4.84 -4.19 32.09
N ASP A 114 -5.39 -3.11 32.63
CA ASP A 114 -6.78 -2.71 32.46
C ASP A 114 -7.15 -2.66 30.96
N GLU A 115 -8.33 -3.17 30.59
CA GLU A 115 -8.81 -3.16 29.20
C GLU A 115 -8.76 -1.75 28.60
N ASN A 116 -9.00 -0.72 29.43
CA ASN A 116 -8.91 0.68 29.03
C ASN A 116 -7.49 1.08 28.61
N SER A 117 -6.45 0.61 29.32
CA SER A 117 -5.04 0.86 28.96
C SER A 117 -4.68 0.23 27.60
N LYS A 118 -5.20 -0.97 27.32
CA LYS A 118 -5.00 -1.64 26.03
C LYS A 118 -5.64 -0.87 24.87
N LEU A 119 -6.87 -0.39 25.07
CA LEU A 119 -7.59 0.43 24.08
C LEU A 119 -6.87 1.76 23.83
N GLU A 120 -6.33 2.40 24.88
CA GLU A 120 -5.53 3.62 24.75
C GLU A 120 -4.28 3.38 23.91
N LYS A 121 -3.52 2.30 24.16
CA LYS A 121 -2.35 1.92 23.34
C LYS A 121 -2.72 1.69 21.87
N GLN A 122 -3.83 1.00 21.59
CA GLN A 122 -4.31 0.78 20.22
C GLN A 122 -4.68 2.09 19.51
N ARG A 123 -5.37 2.98 20.23
CA ARG A 123 -5.73 4.31 19.72
C ARG A 123 -4.48 5.13 19.40
N ASP A 124 -3.51 5.13 20.29
CA ASP A 124 -2.28 5.89 20.12
C ASP A 124 -1.45 5.34 18.95
N LEU A 125 -1.42 4.01 18.78
CA LEU A 125 -0.79 3.35 17.63
C LEU A 125 -1.50 3.68 16.31
N PHE A 126 -2.84 3.67 16.29
CA PHE A 126 -3.63 4.09 15.13
C PHE A 126 -3.28 5.54 14.74
N ASN A 127 -3.30 6.45 15.71
CA ASN A 127 -3.00 7.86 15.50
C ASN A 127 -1.56 8.07 15.02
N ALA A 128 -0.59 7.32 15.57
CA ALA A 128 0.81 7.39 15.14
C ALA A 128 0.95 7.02 13.65
N VAL A 129 0.34 5.90 13.24
CA VAL A 129 0.40 5.43 11.85
C VAL A 129 -0.34 6.36 10.90
N GLU A 130 -1.54 6.83 11.28
CA GLU A 130 -2.31 7.81 10.49
C GLU A 130 -1.52 9.11 10.30
N ASN A 131 -0.89 9.62 11.37
CA ASN A 131 -0.06 10.82 11.29
C ASN A 131 1.16 10.60 10.39
N SER A 132 1.80 9.44 10.44
CA SER A 132 2.92 9.10 9.54
C SER A 132 2.48 9.07 8.08
N ILE A 133 1.35 8.44 7.75
CA ILE A 133 0.77 8.45 6.39
C ILE A 133 0.49 9.88 5.91
N THR A 134 -0.02 10.73 6.81
CA THR A 134 -0.35 12.13 6.50
C THR A 134 0.92 12.96 6.28
N LYS A 135 1.95 12.79 7.11
CA LYS A 135 3.26 13.45 6.97
C LYS A 135 3.97 13.07 5.68
N LEU A 136 3.82 11.82 5.23
CA LEU A 136 4.32 11.34 3.94
C LEU A 136 3.51 11.86 2.73
N GLY A 137 2.41 12.60 2.96
CA GLY A 137 1.55 13.12 1.89
C GLY A 137 0.72 12.04 1.19
N LEU A 138 0.56 10.87 1.80
CA LEU A 138 -0.09 9.71 1.17
C LEU A 138 -1.59 9.61 1.47
N GLU A 139 -2.15 10.49 2.31
CA GLU A 139 -3.54 10.43 2.78
C GLU A 139 -4.57 10.26 1.65
N LYS A 140 -4.33 10.88 0.49
CA LYS A 140 -5.19 10.83 -0.71
C LYS A 140 -4.45 10.39 -1.96
N VAL A 141 -3.46 9.52 -1.82
CA VAL A 141 -2.58 9.12 -2.93
C VAL A 141 -3.32 8.50 -4.12
N TRP A 142 -4.53 7.96 -3.95
CA TRP A 142 -5.37 7.47 -5.05
C TRP A 142 -5.92 8.57 -5.96
N GLU A 143 -6.02 9.81 -5.48
CA GLU A 143 -6.44 10.97 -6.28
C GLU A 143 -5.30 11.51 -7.15
N VAL A 144 -4.05 11.15 -6.81
CA VAL A 144 -2.85 11.58 -7.54
C VAL A 144 -2.86 10.95 -8.94
N LYS A 145 -2.97 11.81 -9.95
CA LYS A 145 -2.94 11.40 -11.35
C LYS A 145 -1.50 11.05 -11.77
N PRO A 146 -1.30 9.99 -12.58
CA PRO A 146 -0.03 9.74 -13.22
C PRO A 146 0.45 10.97 -14.01
N LEU A 147 1.72 11.34 -13.86
CA LEU A 147 2.35 12.43 -14.61
C LEU A 147 2.37 12.16 -16.12
N ILE A 148 2.51 10.89 -16.49
CA ILE A 148 2.50 10.44 -17.88
C ILE A 148 1.44 9.36 -18.08
N ASN A 149 0.89 9.29 -19.28
CA ASN A 149 -0.17 8.35 -19.63
C ASN A 149 0.35 7.19 -20.50
N GLY A 150 -0.52 6.22 -20.78
CA GLY A 150 -0.14 5.06 -21.59
C GLY A 150 0.28 5.41 -23.03
N LYS A 151 -0.22 6.50 -23.61
CA LYS A 151 0.20 6.98 -24.94
C LYS A 151 1.62 7.54 -24.92
N ASP A 152 1.97 8.27 -23.87
CA ASP A 152 3.31 8.82 -23.70
C ASP A 152 4.32 7.66 -23.60
N ILE A 153 4.00 6.65 -22.79
CA ILE A 153 4.81 5.43 -22.65
C ILE A 153 4.95 4.70 -23.99
N MET A 154 3.86 4.46 -24.71
CA MET A 154 3.90 3.81 -26.02
C MET A 154 4.77 4.57 -27.01
N THR A 155 4.73 5.90 -26.98
CA THR A 155 5.51 6.77 -27.88
C THR A 155 7.00 6.72 -27.54
N VAL A 156 7.34 6.89 -26.26
CA VAL A 156 8.74 6.93 -25.79
C VAL A 156 9.42 5.57 -25.93
N LEU A 157 8.70 4.50 -25.60
CA LEU A 157 9.23 3.14 -25.62
C LEU A 157 9.00 2.42 -26.97
N GLN A 158 8.32 3.07 -27.92
CA GLN A 158 7.93 2.49 -29.22
C GLN A 158 7.18 1.14 -29.09
N LEU A 159 6.31 1.03 -28.07
CA LEU A 159 5.53 -0.17 -27.80
C LEU A 159 4.20 -0.15 -28.53
N LYS A 160 3.76 -1.31 -29.04
CA LYS A 160 2.48 -1.46 -29.74
C LYS A 160 1.25 -1.60 -28.81
N GLY A 161 1.42 -1.42 -27.51
CA GLY A 161 0.40 -1.69 -26.49
C GLY A 161 0.57 -3.07 -25.82
N GLY A 162 -0.23 -3.33 -24.79
CA GLY A 162 -0.26 -4.63 -24.09
C GLY A 162 0.19 -4.58 -22.62
N PRO A 163 0.36 -5.75 -21.98
CA PRO A 163 0.71 -5.87 -20.55
C PRO A 163 1.96 -5.08 -20.16
N LEU A 164 2.93 -4.98 -21.07
CA LEU A 164 4.15 -4.21 -20.88
C LEU A 164 3.90 -2.71 -20.65
N VAL A 165 2.86 -2.13 -21.27
CA VAL A 165 2.49 -0.72 -21.03
C VAL A 165 1.97 -0.54 -19.60
N LYS A 166 1.23 -1.52 -19.06
CA LYS A 166 0.77 -1.49 -17.66
C LYS A 166 1.96 -1.55 -16.70
N GLU A 167 2.92 -2.44 -16.96
CA GLU A 167 4.14 -2.54 -16.17
C GLU A 167 4.92 -1.20 -16.14
N TRP A 168 5.03 -0.53 -17.28
CA TRP A 168 5.67 0.79 -17.33
C TRP A 168 4.84 1.90 -16.68
N LEU A 169 3.50 1.83 -16.75
CA LEU A 169 2.63 2.73 -15.97
C LEU A 169 2.88 2.56 -14.47
N ASP A 170 2.94 1.33 -13.99
CA ASP A 170 3.20 1.03 -12.58
C ASP A 170 4.60 1.50 -12.17
N LYS A 171 5.62 1.29 -13.01
CA LYS A 171 6.98 1.84 -12.81
C LYS A 171 7.02 3.36 -12.73
N THR A 172 6.28 4.04 -13.59
CA THR A 172 6.23 5.51 -13.60
C THR A 172 5.48 6.06 -12.39
N MET A 173 4.46 5.33 -11.93
CA MET A 173 3.78 5.64 -10.66
C MET A 173 4.72 5.46 -9.47
N ALA A 174 5.50 4.38 -9.44
CA ALA A 174 6.52 4.17 -8.40
C ALA A 174 7.55 5.32 -8.39
N TRP A 175 8.01 5.75 -9.57
CA TRP A 175 8.89 6.90 -9.69
C TRP A 175 8.25 8.19 -9.16
N GLN A 176 6.98 8.45 -9.50
CA GLN A 176 6.24 9.63 -9.03
C GLN A 176 6.04 9.63 -7.51
N LEU A 177 5.85 8.45 -6.90
CA LEU A 177 5.81 8.33 -5.44
C LEU A 177 7.19 8.61 -4.83
N ALA A 178 8.27 8.06 -5.42
CA ALA A 178 9.63 8.31 -4.97
C ALA A 178 10.08 9.78 -5.12
N TYR A 179 9.53 10.49 -6.10
CA TYR A 179 9.85 11.88 -6.40
C TYR A 179 8.57 12.74 -6.50
N PRO A 180 7.93 13.10 -5.36
CA PRO A 180 6.64 13.80 -5.37
C PRO A 180 6.65 15.17 -6.07
N SER A 181 7.80 15.84 -6.09
CA SER A 181 8.02 17.13 -6.75
C SER A 181 8.50 16.99 -8.20
N GLY A 182 8.63 15.76 -8.70
CA GLY A 182 9.13 15.48 -10.04
C GLY A 182 8.18 15.94 -11.13
N THR A 183 8.74 16.42 -12.25
CA THR A 183 7.95 16.88 -13.39
C THR A 183 7.65 15.76 -14.39
N ALA A 184 6.71 15.99 -15.30
CA ALA A 184 6.43 15.06 -16.39
C ALA A 184 7.68 14.87 -17.29
N GLU A 185 8.44 15.95 -17.51
CA GLU A 185 9.66 15.93 -18.31
C GLU A 185 10.75 15.08 -17.66
N GLU A 186 10.95 15.20 -16.35
CA GLU A 186 11.90 14.39 -15.58
C GLU A 186 11.50 12.91 -15.59
N CYS A 187 10.20 12.62 -15.46
CA CYS A 187 9.68 11.26 -15.55
C CYS A 187 9.92 10.65 -16.94
N LEU A 188 9.69 11.42 -18.01
CA LEU A 188 9.96 10.99 -19.38
C LEU A 188 11.45 10.74 -19.64
N GLU A 189 12.33 11.56 -19.06
CA GLU A 189 13.77 11.38 -19.21
C GLU A 189 14.24 10.11 -18.49
N TRP A 190 13.78 9.90 -17.25
CA TRP A 190 14.01 8.65 -16.52
C TRP A 190 13.50 7.43 -17.31
N LEU A 191 12.32 7.53 -17.92
CA LEU A 191 11.74 6.46 -18.74
C LEU A 191 12.63 6.10 -19.94
N ARG A 192 13.20 7.10 -20.63
CA ARG A 192 14.14 6.90 -21.76
C ARG A 192 15.43 6.23 -21.31
N GLU A 193 16.00 6.69 -20.20
CA GLU A 193 17.21 6.09 -19.63
C GLU A 193 16.98 4.63 -19.23
N ALA A 194 15.85 4.35 -18.58
CA ALA A 194 15.49 3.00 -18.15
C ALA A 194 15.32 2.04 -19.34
N ASN A 195 14.67 2.50 -20.42
CA ASN A 195 14.53 1.71 -21.64
C ASN A 195 15.87 1.44 -22.34
N SER A 196 16.74 2.46 -22.42
CA SER A 196 18.06 2.33 -23.03
C SER A 196 18.94 1.30 -22.32
N LYS A 197 18.80 1.18 -21.00
CA LYS A 197 19.50 0.14 -20.21
C LYS A 197 18.94 -1.25 -20.46
N ARG A 198 17.61 -1.38 -20.60
CA ARG A 198 16.96 -2.67 -20.93
C ARG A 198 17.43 -3.20 -22.28
N VAL A 199 17.40 -2.38 -23.32
CA VAL A 199 17.81 -2.78 -24.69
C VAL A 199 19.29 -3.17 -24.78
N LYS A 200 20.15 -2.70 -23.85
CA LYS A 200 21.56 -3.10 -23.78
C LYS A 200 21.79 -4.43 -23.06
N LEU A 201 20.81 -4.92 -22.31
CA LEU A 201 20.87 -6.19 -21.58
C LEU A 201 20.21 -7.35 -22.34
N GLU A 202 19.36 -7.05 -23.32
CA GLU A 202 18.76 -7.99 -24.28
C GLU A 202 19.69 -8.19 -25.49
#